data_AF-A0A3D9US44-F1
#
_entry.id   AF-A0A3D9US44-F1
#
_cell.length_a   1.000
_cell.length_b   1.000
_cell.length_c   1.000
_cell.angle_alpha   90.00
_cell.angle_beta   90.00
_cell.angle_gamma   90.00
#
_symmetry.space_group_name_H-M   'P 1'
#
loop_
_entity.id
_entity.type
_entity.pdbx_description
1 polymer ?
#
loop_
_entity_poly.entity_id
_entity_poly.type
_entity_poly.pdbx_seq_one_letter_code
_entity_poly.pdbx_strand_id
1 'polypeptide(L)'
;MRVWFWVVLVVAIIALVAWYLSYTAARLDRLHARVEGSVSSLDAQLVRRAEAVMELAHAGVLDPATSMLLAHAASTSLDLADDAEVHDEVRDFGIDRERATAESDLSHTLRVALTPDALRDIDARPGAHTLLQRVTQAGQRVVLARAFHDDAVRAVRRVRAQPLVRAFHLAGRTTMPQVVDFDLEPPAVDAY
;
A
#
# COMPACT_ATOMS: atom_id res chain seq x y z
N MET A 1 13.75 -56.81 14.76
CA MET A 1 12.93 -56.23 13.66
C MET A 1 12.07 -55.05 14.09
N ARG A 2 11.30 -55.11 15.19
CA ARG A 2 10.41 -54.00 15.62
C ARG A 2 11.12 -52.66 15.88
N VAL A 3 12.30 -52.66 16.50
CA VAL A 3 13.08 -51.43 16.78
C VAL A 3 13.57 -50.76 15.50
N TRP A 4 14.07 -51.55 14.53
CA TRP A 4 14.51 -51.04 13.23
C TRP A 4 13.36 -50.37 12.46
N PHE A 5 12.16 -50.95 12.48
CA PHE A 5 10.98 -50.33 11.87
C PHE A 5 10.68 -48.94 12.48
N TRP A 6 10.74 -48.82 13.81
CA TRP A 6 10.55 -47.53 14.48
C TRP A 6 11.65 -46.52 14.15
N VAL A 7 12.91 -46.95 14.09
CA VAL A 7 14.03 -46.07 13.71
C VAL A 7 13.85 -45.55 12.28
N VAL A 8 13.54 -46.44 11.32
CA VAL A 8 13.28 -46.03 9.93
C VAL A 8 12.08 -45.08 9.85
N LEU A 9 11.01 -45.36 10.59
CA LEU A 9 9.82 -44.50 10.63
C LEU A 9 10.16 -43.09 11.13
N VAL A 10 10.92 -42.98 12.23
CA VAL A 10 11.34 -41.70 12.80
C VAL A 10 12.22 -40.93 11.83
N VAL A 11 13.21 -41.59 11.21
CA VAL A 11 14.09 -40.96 10.21
C VAL A 11 13.29 -40.47 9.00
N ALA A 12 12.33 -41.27 8.51
CA ALA A 12 11.44 -40.87 7.42
C ALA A 12 10.58 -39.65 7.78
N ILE A 13 10.05 -39.60 9.01
CA ILE A 13 9.29 -38.44 9.51
C ILE A 13 10.19 -37.20 9.57
N ILE A 14 11.41 -37.30 10.11
CA ILE A 14 12.36 -36.18 10.18
C ILE A 14 12.70 -35.67 8.78
N ALA A 15 12.97 -36.56 7.83
CA ALA A 15 13.26 -36.18 6.44
C ALA A 15 12.06 -35.46 5.78
N LEU A 16 10.83 -35.94 6.02
CA LEU A 16 9.61 -35.31 5.50
C LEU A 16 9.40 -33.92 6.12
N VAL A 17 9.61 -33.78 7.42
CA VAL A 17 9.55 -32.49 8.13
C VAL A 17 10.61 -31.52 7.59
N ALA A 18 11.86 -31.96 7.44
CA ALA A 18 12.95 -31.15 6.91
C ALA A 18 12.64 -30.66 5.49
N TRP A 19 12.19 -31.55 4.60
CA TRP A 19 11.74 -31.19 3.25
C TRP A 19 10.62 -30.15 3.29
N TYR A 20 9.58 -30.38 4.09
CA TYR A 20 8.44 -29.48 4.21
C TYR A 20 8.86 -28.10 4.72
N LEU A 21 9.77 -28.04 5.69
CA LEU A 21 10.35 -26.80 6.20
C LEU A 21 11.11 -26.05 5.11
N SER A 22 11.98 -26.72 4.35
CA SER A 22 12.71 -26.10 3.24
C SER A 22 11.78 -25.51 2.18
N TYR A 23 10.72 -26.22 1.82
CA TYR A 23 9.70 -25.70 0.91
C TYR A 23 8.96 -24.49 1.49
N THR A 24 8.61 -24.53 2.77
CA THR A 24 7.88 -23.45 3.43
C THR A 24 8.73 -22.19 3.59
N ALA A 25 10.02 -22.34 3.91
CA ALA A 25 10.98 -21.24 3.97
C ALA A 25 11.08 -20.52 2.60
N ALA A 26 11.35 -21.26 1.53
CA ALA A 26 11.42 -20.69 0.18
C ALA A 26 10.10 -20.03 -0.26
N ARG A 27 8.96 -20.56 0.19
CA ARG A 27 7.65 -19.97 -0.06
C ARG A 27 7.45 -18.68 0.74
N LEU A 28 7.93 -18.61 1.97
CA LEU A 28 7.86 -17.42 2.81
C LEU A 28 8.72 -16.29 2.25
N ASP A 29 9.95 -16.59 1.80
CA ASP A 29 10.85 -15.60 1.18
C ASP A 29 10.22 -14.94 -0.05
N ARG A 30 9.58 -15.74 -0.92
CA ARG A 30 8.85 -15.23 -2.09
C ARG A 30 7.67 -14.35 -1.70
N LEU A 31 7.01 -14.65 -0.58
CA LEU A 31 5.89 -13.83 -0.09
C LEU A 31 6.39 -12.52 0.52
N HIS A 32 7.52 -12.50 1.23
CA HIS A 32 8.13 -11.27 1.74
C HIS A 32 8.55 -10.35 0.59
N ALA A 33 9.28 -10.88 -0.40
CA ALA A 33 9.65 -10.11 -1.60
C ALA A 33 8.41 -9.56 -2.35
N ARG A 34 7.31 -10.31 -2.36
CA ARG A 34 6.04 -9.84 -2.93
C ARG A 34 5.42 -8.71 -2.11
N VAL A 35 5.46 -8.76 -0.78
CA VAL A 35 4.98 -7.68 0.07
C VAL A 35 5.84 -6.43 -0.14
N GLU A 36 7.16 -6.56 -0.11
CA GLU A 36 8.10 -5.45 -0.36
C GLU A 36 7.82 -4.78 -1.72
N GLY A 37 7.71 -5.57 -2.79
CA GLY A 37 7.36 -5.06 -4.11
C GLY A 37 5.95 -4.42 -4.19
N SER A 38 5.01 -4.90 -3.38
CA SER A 38 3.67 -4.28 -3.31
C SER A 38 3.67 -2.95 -2.57
N VAL A 39 4.50 -2.79 -1.53
CA VAL A 39 4.66 -1.53 -0.80
C VAL A 39 5.28 -0.48 -1.71
N SER A 40 6.36 -0.79 -2.42
CA SER A 40 7.00 0.15 -3.35
C SER A 40 6.07 0.53 -4.50
N SER A 41 5.29 -0.42 -5.02
CA SER A 41 4.26 -0.13 -6.02
C SER A 41 3.17 0.80 -5.47
N LEU A 42 2.75 0.63 -4.21
CA LEU A 42 1.74 1.48 -3.59
C LEU A 42 2.28 2.90 -3.40
N ASP A 43 3.47 3.04 -2.82
CA ASP A 43 4.13 4.33 -2.58
C ASP A 43 4.30 5.12 -3.89
N ALA A 44 4.75 4.46 -4.96
CA ALA A 44 4.85 5.09 -6.28
C ALA A 44 3.50 5.58 -6.84
N GLN A 45 2.37 4.91 -6.54
CA GLN A 45 1.05 5.42 -6.95
C GLN A 45 0.59 6.59 -6.08
N LEU A 46 0.92 6.58 -4.79
CA LEU A 46 0.62 7.68 -3.88
C LEU A 46 1.35 8.96 -4.29
N VAL A 47 2.65 8.87 -4.59
CA VAL A 47 3.44 10.00 -5.13
C VAL A 47 2.82 10.54 -6.41
N ARG A 48 2.52 9.68 -7.39
CA ARG A 48 1.86 10.10 -8.65
C ARG A 48 0.51 10.78 -8.43
N ARG A 49 -0.24 10.36 -7.41
CA ARG A 49 -1.51 11.01 -7.04
C ARG A 49 -1.26 12.39 -6.45
N ALA A 50 -0.33 12.52 -5.50
CA ALA A 50 0.00 13.81 -4.90
C ALA A 50 0.54 14.80 -5.95
N GLU A 51 1.37 14.35 -6.90
CA GLU A 51 1.82 15.16 -8.05
C GLU A 51 0.65 15.61 -8.93
N ALA A 52 -0.30 14.73 -9.25
CA ALA A 52 -1.48 15.09 -10.05
C ALA A 52 -2.36 16.12 -9.31
N VAL A 53 -2.49 16.01 -7.99
CA VAL A 53 -3.22 17.00 -7.18
C VAL A 53 -2.46 18.33 -7.14
N MET A 54 -1.13 18.28 -7.07
CA MET A 54 -0.29 19.47 -7.12
C MET A 54 -0.44 20.21 -8.46
N GLU A 55 -0.45 19.46 -9.57
CA GLU A 55 -0.70 19.99 -10.92
C GLU A 55 -2.08 20.67 -10.99
N LEU A 56 -3.13 20.03 -10.45
CA LEU A 56 -4.47 20.59 -10.38
C LEU A 56 -4.51 21.89 -9.55
N ALA A 57 -3.85 21.91 -8.39
CA ALA A 57 -3.80 23.06 -7.50
C ALA A 57 -3.13 24.28 -8.15
N HIS A 58 -2.10 24.06 -8.97
CA HIS A 58 -1.35 25.12 -9.66
C HIS A 58 -1.96 25.57 -10.98
N ALA A 59 -2.90 24.81 -11.55
CA ALA A 59 -3.49 25.11 -12.86
C ALA A 59 -4.39 26.35 -12.89
N GLY A 60 -4.72 26.95 -11.73
CA GLY A 60 -5.59 28.13 -11.66
C GLY A 60 -7.05 27.84 -12.00
N VAL A 61 -7.47 26.57 -11.96
CA VAL A 61 -8.86 26.13 -12.24
C VAL A 61 -9.76 26.13 -11.01
N LEU A 62 -9.18 26.27 -9.81
CA LEU A 62 -9.88 26.33 -8.53
C LEU A 62 -9.91 27.77 -8.00
N ASP A 63 -10.66 28.01 -6.92
CA ASP A 63 -10.50 29.25 -6.14
C ASP A 63 -9.18 29.24 -5.35
N PRO A 64 -8.63 30.41 -4.98
CA PRO A 64 -7.32 30.50 -4.33
C PRO A 64 -7.23 29.73 -3.00
N ALA A 65 -8.31 29.68 -2.21
CA ALA A 65 -8.29 29.00 -0.93
C ALA A 65 -8.23 27.48 -1.12
N THR A 66 -9.05 26.93 -2.02
CA THR A 66 -9.03 25.49 -2.35
C THR A 66 -7.71 25.06 -2.97
N SER A 67 -7.15 25.86 -3.88
CA SER A 67 -5.81 25.62 -4.46
C SER A 67 -4.74 25.54 -3.37
N MET A 68 -4.73 26.46 -2.39
CA MET A 68 -3.76 26.43 -1.29
C MET A 68 -3.92 25.21 -0.39
N LEU A 69 -5.15 24.80 -0.07
CA LEU A 69 -5.42 23.63 0.76
C LEU A 69 -4.97 22.32 0.08
N LEU A 70 -5.28 22.16 -1.21
CA LEU A 70 -4.85 20.99 -1.98
C LEU A 70 -3.33 20.95 -2.17
N ALA A 71 -2.71 22.09 -2.48
CA ALA A 71 -1.25 22.17 -2.60
C ALA A 71 -0.56 21.80 -1.29
N HIS A 72 -1.07 22.27 -0.15
CA HIS A 72 -0.51 21.94 1.16
C HIS A 72 -0.64 20.44 1.49
N ALA A 73 -1.83 19.87 1.33
CA ALA A 73 -2.04 18.45 1.60
C ALA A 73 -1.18 17.56 0.67
N ALA A 74 -1.06 17.94 -0.60
CA ALA A 74 -0.21 17.24 -1.55
C ALA A 74 1.28 17.38 -1.23
N SER A 75 1.75 18.57 -0.83
CA SER A 75 3.15 18.77 -0.46
C SER A 75 3.52 17.97 0.78
N THR A 76 2.69 17.99 1.83
CA THR A 76 2.93 17.18 3.04
C THR A 76 3.02 15.69 2.73
N SER A 77 2.19 15.20 1.80
CA SER A 77 2.29 13.81 1.34
C SER A 77 3.59 13.50 0.58
N LEU A 78 4.10 14.44 -0.22
CA LEU A 78 5.35 14.28 -0.98
C LEU A 78 6.57 14.39 -0.06
N ASP A 79 6.59 15.36 0.86
CA ASP A 79 7.66 15.56 1.83
C ASP A 79 7.87 14.28 2.67
N LEU A 80 6.77 13.67 3.13
CA LEU A 80 6.81 12.39 3.87
C LEU A 80 7.19 11.18 2.99
N ALA A 81 7.06 11.27 1.66
CA ALA A 81 7.58 10.26 0.74
C ALA A 81 9.10 10.33 0.66
N ASP A 82 9.61 11.54 0.46
CA ASP A 82 11.04 11.81 0.34
C ASP A 82 11.77 11.48 1.65
N ASP A 83 11.19 11.86 2.80
CA ASP A 83 11.75 11.52 4.12
C ASP A 83 11.85 10.00 4.33
N ALA A 84 10.85 9.24 3.85
CA ALA A 84 10.83 7.78 3.96
C ALA A 84 11.86 7.09 3.04
N GLU A 85 12.22 7.68 1.90
CA GLU A 85 13.31 7.17 1.06
C GLU A 85 14.69 7.38 1.71
N VAL A 86 14.87 8.46 2.46
CA VAL A 86 16.14 8.81 3.10
C VAL A 86 16.44 7.96 4.34
N HIS A 87 15.41 7.55 5.09
CA HIS A 87 15.54 6.85 6.37
C HIS A 87 15.39 5.32 6.26
N ASP A 88 15.93 4.71 5.20
CA ASP A 88 15.86 3.28 4.77
C ASP A 88 16.10 2.19 5.85
N GLU A 89 16.34 2.55 7.11
CA GLU A 89 16.71 1.62 8.18
C GLU A 89 15.54 0.77 8.72
N VAL A 90 14.28 1.15 8.55
CA VAL A 90 13.15 0.42 9.16
C VAL A 90 11.83 0.53 8.36
N ARG A 91 11.83 0.25 7.04
CA ARG A 91 10.53 0.02 6.35
C ARG A 91 9.93 -1.31 6.78
N ASP A 92 9.22 -1.26 7.91
CA ASP A 92 8.51 -2.39 8.50
C ASP A 92 7.25 -2.69 7.68
N PHE A 93 7.44 -3.34 6.51
CA PHE A 93 6.40 -3.82 5.60
C PHE A 93 5.10 -2.98 5.57
N GLY A 94 5.18 -1.73 5.10
CA GLY A 94 3.99 -0.88 5.01
C GLY A 94 4.29 0.58 4.70
N ILE A 95 3.24 1.39 4.82
CA ILE A 95 3.31 2.85 4.80
C ILE A 95 3.30 3.35 6.25
N ASP A 96 4.19 4.28 6.58
CA ASP A 96 4.32 4.81 7.94
C ASP A 96 3.05 5.55 8.38
N ARG A 97 2.81 5.59 9.69
CA ARG A 97 1.58 6.16 10.25
C ARG A 97 1.40 7.64 9.91
N GLU A 98 2.50 8.40 9.90
CA GLU A 98 2.47 9.82 9.54
C GLU A 98 2.09 9.99 8.07
N ARG A 99 2.69 9.19 7.18
CA ARG A 99 2.33 9.17 5.76
C ARG A 99 0.88 8.75 5.55
N ALA A 100 0.40 7.71 6.24
CA ALA A 100 -0.99 7.27 6.20
C ALA A 100 -1.98 8.37 6.62
N THR A 101 -1.60 9.18 7.61
CA THR A 101 -2.41 10.33 8.08
C THR A 101 -2.45 11.40 6.99
N ALA A 102 -1.32 11.76 6.41
CA ALA A 102 -1.26 12.73 5.31
C ALA A 102 -2.07 12.29 4.08
N GLU A 103 -2.06 11.00 3.73
CA GLU A 103 -2.87 10.46 2.62
C GLU A 103 -4.38 10.50 2.91
N SER A 104 -4.77 10.31 4.18
CA SER A 104 -6.16 10.46 4.62
C SER A 104 -6.59 11.93 4.53
N ASP A 105 -5.74 12.85 4.98
CA ASP A 105 -5.99 14.29 4.94
C ASP A 105 -6.09 14.80 3.50
N LEU A 106 -5.22 14.31 2.60
CA LEU A 106 -5.29 14.60 1.16
C LEU A 106 -6.59 14.08 0.55
N SER A 107 -6.99 12.85 0.88
CA SER A 107 -8.24 12.26 0.40
C SER A 107 -9.47 13.02 0.92
N HIS A 108 -9.46 13.43 2.18
CA HIS A 108 -10.49 14.27 2.77
C HIS A 108 -10.56 15.65 2.10
N THR A 109 -9.41 16.30 1.91
CA THR A 109 -9.31 17.63 1.26
C THR A 109 -9.82 17.57 -0.17
N LEU A 110 -9.48 16.53 -0.94
CA LEU A 110 -10.03 16.30 -2.28
C LEU A 110 -11.56 16.18 -2.28
N ARG A 111 -12.12 15.49 -1.29
CA ARG A 111 -13.57 15.28 -1.18
C ARG A 111 -14.32 16.58 -0.85
N VAL A 112 -13.73 17.41 -0.01
CA VAL A 112 -14.28 18.73 0.36
C VAL A 112 -14.10 19.74 -0.77
N ALA A 113 -12.97 19.68 -1.50
CA ALA A 113 -12.67 20.57 -2.62
C ALA A 113 -13.51 20.25 -3.87
N LEU A 114 -13.64 18.97 -4.21
CA LEU A 114 -14.28 18.49 -5.45
C LEU A 114 -15.74 18.10 -5.22
N THR A 115 -16.54 19.05 -4.74
CA THR A 115 -17.99 18.87 -4.63
C THR A 115 -18.63 18.86 -6.03
N PRO A 116 -19.83 18.24 -6.19
CA PRO A 116 -20.52 18.23 -7.49
C PRO A 116 -20.75 19.62 -8.09
N ASP A 117 -21.01 20.63 -7.26
CA ASP A 117 -21.18 22.01 -7.71
C ASP A 117 -19.85 22.64 -8.12
N ALA A 118 -18.77 22.45 -7.34
CA ALA A 118 -17.44 22.90 -7.71
C ALA A 118 -16.96 22.27 -9.02
N LEU A 119 -17.24 20.97 -9.23
CA LEU A 119 -16.89 20.27 -10.46
C LEU A 119 -17.58 20.87 -11.69
N ARG A 120 -18.83 21.32 -11.58
CA ARG A 120 -19.54 22.01 -12.69
C ARG A 120 -18.88 23.34 -13.05
N ASP A 121 -18.45 24.10 -12.04
CA ASP A 121 -17.76 25.38 -12.24
C ASP A 121 -16.36 25.20 -12.83
N ILE A 122 -15.67 24.12 -12.45
CA ILE A 122 -14.36 23.75 -12.97
C ILE A 122 -14.45 23.28 -14.43
N ASP A 123 -15.45 22.48 -14.79
CA ASP A 123 -15.61 21.90 -16.13
C ASP A 123 -15.82 22.96 -17.23
N ALA A 124 -16.31 24.14 -16.86
CA ALA A 124 -16.41 25.29 -17.75
C ALA A 124 -15.04 25.88 -18.17
N ARG A 125 -13.94 25.49 -17.51
CA ARG A 125 -12.59 26.02 -17.77
C ARG A 125 -11.81 25.13 -18.76
N PRO A 126 -11.08 25.72 -19.74
CA PRO A 126 -10.27 24.94 -20.68
C PRO A 126 -9.20 24.11 -19.96
N GLY A 127 -9.09 22.81 -20.31
CA GLY A 127 -8.06 21.90 -19.76
C GLY A 127 -8.35 21.35 -18.36
N ALA A 128 -9.43 21.78 -17.70
CA ALA A 128 -9.79 21.29 -16.38
C ALA A 128 -10.15 19.80 -16.36
N HIS A 129 -10.89 19.34 -17.38
CA HIS A 129 -11.27 17.93 -17.52
C HIS A 129 -10.05 16.99 -17.54
N THR A 130 -8.99 17.35 -18.26
CA THR A 130 -7.78 16.52 -18.33
C THR A 130 -7.05 16.42 -17.00
N LEU A 131 -7.05 17.48 -16.19
CA LEU A 131 -6.44 17.49 -14.86
C LEU A 131 -7.25 16.64 -13.87
N LEU A 132 -8.58 16.81 -13.87
CA LEU A 132 -9.49 16.01 -13.05
C LEU A 132 -9.41 14.52 -13.40
N GLN A 133 -9.32 14.18 -14.69
CA GLN A 133 -9.11 12.79 -15.12
C GLN A 133 -7.80 12.22 -14.60
N ARG A 134 -6.68 12.98 -14.61
CA ARG A 134 -5.41 12.53 -14.05
C ARG A 134 -5.50 12.24 -12.56
N VAL A 135 -6.10 13.14 -11.79
CA VAL A 135 -6.31 12.94 -10.34
C VAL A 135 -7.18 11.71 -10.07
N THR A 136 -8.25 11.53 -10.85
CA THR A 136 -9.17 10.40 -10.72
C THR A 136 -8.49 9.08 -11.06
N GLN A 137 -7.75 9.02 -12.18
CA GLN A 137 -7.00 7.83 -12.59
C GLN A 137 -5.90 7.48 -11.58
N ALA A 138 -5.20 8.48 -11.04
CA ALA A 138 -4.21 8.26 -10.00
C ALA A 138 -4.85 7.70 -8.72
N GLY A 139 -5.99 8.26 -8.29
CA GLY A 139 -6.77 7.74 -7.17
C GLY A 139 -7.20 6.28 -7.35
N GLN A 140 -7.72 5.92 -8.53
CA GLN A 140 -8.08 4.53 -8.84
C GLN A 140 -6.88 3.58 -8.78
N ARG A 141 -5.72 4.00 -9.30
CA ARG A 141 -4.49 3.20 -9.25
C ARG A 141 -4.00 2.97 -7.82
N VAL A 142 -4.16 3.97 -6.94
CA VAL A 142 -3.85 3.84 -5.51
C VAL A 142 -4.75 2.79 -4.85
N VAL A 143 -6.06 2.83 -5.10
CA VAL A 143 -7.01 1.83 -4.57
C VAL A 143 -6.63 0.42 -4.99
N LEU A 144 -6.29 0.22 -6.28
CA LEU A 144 -5.84 -1.08 -6.78
C LEU A 144 -4.51 -1.52 -6.15
N ALA A 145 -3.54 -0.61 -6.03
CA ALA A 145 -2.25 -0.93 -5.42
C ALA A 145 -2.40 -1.32 -3.94
N ARG A 146 -3.28 -0.65 -3.20
CA ARG A 146 -3.61 -1.03 -1.81
C ARG A 146 -4.22 -2.42 -1.74
N ALA A 147 -5.17 -2.74 -2.62
CA ALA A 147 -5.76 -4.07 -2.65
C ALA A 147 -4.72 -5.17 -2.89
N PHE A 148 -3.77 -4.94 -3.81
CA PHE A 148 -2.66 -5.88 -4.04
C PHE A 148 -1.73 -6.03 -2.83
N HIS A 149 -1.44 -4.92 -2.14
CA HIS A 149 -0.66 -4.93 -0.91
C HIS A 149 -1.38 -5.73 0.18
N ASP A 150 -2.65 -5.44 0.43
CA ASP A 150 -3.47 -6.15 1.43
C ASP A 150 -3.53 -7.66 1.16
N ASP A 151 -3.66 -8.06 -0.11
CA ASP A 151 -3.63 -9.48 -0.51
C ASP A 151 -2.28 -10.13 -0.25
N ALA A 152 -1.17 -9.42 -0.51
CA ALA A 152 0.16 -9.89 -0.19
C ALA A 152 0.35 -10.06 1.34
N VAL A 153 -0.11 -9.09 2.14
CA VAL A 153 -0.11 -9.13 3.61
C VAL A 153 -0.92 -10.33 4.12
N ARG A 154 -2.15 -10.51 3.61
CA ARG A 154 -3.03 -11.65 3.97
C ARG A 154 -2.37 -12.98 3.62
N ALA A 155 -1.69 -13.07 2.48
CA ALA A 155 -0.97 -14.28 2.08
C ALA A 155 0.15 -14.62 3.08
N VAL A 156 0.99 -13.64 3.47
CA VAL A 156 2.03 -13.84 4.50
C VAL A 156 1.41 -14.28 5.82
N ARG A 157 0.37 -13.56 6.30
CA ARG A 157 -0.31 -13.88 7.56
C ARG A 157 -0.88 -15.30 7.58
N ARG A 158 -1.49 -15.76 6.48
CA ARG A 158 -2.03 -17.13 6.35
C ARG A 158 -0.92 -18.19 6.46
N VAL A 159 0.26 -17.93 5.91
CA VAL A 159 1.41 -18.86 6.01
C VAL A 159 2.00 -18.86 7.41
N ARG A 160 2.22 -17.69 8.01
CA ARG A 160 2.76 -17.58 9.38
C ARG A 160 1.81 -18.16 10.44
N ALA A 161 0.51 -18.21 10.18
CA ALA A 161 -0.48 -18.84 11.05
C ALA A 161 -0.44 -20.38 11.05
N GLN A 162 0.29 -21.02 10.13
CA GLN A 162 0.35 -22.49 10.09
C GLN A 162 1.10 -23.06 11.30
N PRO A 163 0.59 -24.13 11.94
CA PRO A 163 1.13 -24.64 13.20
C PRO A 163 2.58 -25.11 13.08
N LEU A 164 2.97 -25.67 11.94
CA LEU A 164 4.36 -26.08 11.68
C LEU A 164 5.30 -24.85 11.60
N VAL A 165 4.90 -23.78 10.92
CA VAL A 165 5.73 -22.55 10.83
C VAL A 165 5.92 -21.92 12.20
N ARG A 166 4.85 -21.91 13.01
CA ARG A 166 4.88 -21.41 14.39
C ARG A 166 5.71 -22.29 15.32
N ALA A 167 5.56 -23.61 15.22
CA ALA A 167 6.29 -24.57 16.05
C ALA A 167 7.79 -24.55 15.79
N PHE A 168 8.21 -24.36 14.54
CA PHE A 168 9.62 -24.31 14.16
C PHE A 168 10.23 -22.90 14.17
N HIS A 169 9.48 -21.88 14.60
CA HIS A 169 9.94 -20.47 14.64
C HIS A 169 10.56 -20.00 13.31
N LEU A 170 10.09 -20.53 12.18
CA LEU A 170 10.72 -20.31 10.88
C LEU A 170 10.58 -18.87 10.38
N ALA A 171 9.63 -18.13 10.94
CA ALA A 171 9.35 -16.76 10.54
C ALA A 171 10.16 -15.71 11.32
N GLY A 172 11.14 -16.13 12.12
CA GLY A 172 12.07 -15.23 12.83
C GLY A 172 11.37 -14.17 13.70
N ARG A 173 12.12 -13.09 14.00
CA ARG A 173 11.63 -11.88 14.71
C ARG A 173 11.12 -10.79 13.75
N THR A 174 10.98 -11.07 12.46
CA THR A 174 10.47 -10.08 11.50
C THR A 174 9.05 -9.68 11.86
N THR A 175 8.80 -8.37 11.94
CA THR A 175 7.49 -7.85 12.33
C THR A 175 6.41 -8.33 11.37
N MET A 176 5.18 -8.43 11.88
CA MET A 176 4.06 -8.89 11.07
C MET A 176 3.65 -7.77 10.11
N PRO A 177 3.60 -8.00 8.78
CA PRO A 177 3.11 -7.00 7.85
C PRO A 177 1.69 -6.57 8.23
N GLN A 178 1.45 -5.27 8.20
CA GLN A 178 0.19 -4.67 8.62
C GLN A 178 -0.62 -4.25 7.40
N VAL A 179 -1.94 -4.36 7.52
CA VAL A 179 -2.83 -3.82 6.50
C VAL A 179 -2.73 -2.31 6.59
N VAL A 180 -2.70 -1.67 5.42
CA VAL A 180 -2.62 -0.22 5.33
C VAL A 180 -3.93 0.39 5.82
N ASP A 181 -3.85 1.27 6.81
CA ASP A 181 -5.00 1.92 7.44
C ASP A 181 -5.01 3.43 7.16
N PHE A 182 -5.50 3.80 5.98
CA PHE A 182 -5.85 5.19 5.65
C PHE A 182 -7.07 5.25 4.75
N ASP A 183 -7.82 6.35 4.80
CA ASP A 183 -9.03 6.53 3.99
C ASP A 183 -8.67 6.85 2.54
N LEU A 184 -9.32 6.15 1.59
CA LEU A 184 -9.12 6.30 0.16
C LEU A 184 -10.44 6.52 -0.60
N GLU A 185 -11.51 6.86 0.10
CA GLU A 185 -12.79 7.08 -0.55
C GLU A 185 -12.64 8.13 -1.67
N PRO A 186 -12.90 7.74 -2.94
CA PRO A 186 -12.67 8.64 -4.05
C PRO A 186 -13.64 9.83 -3.96
N PRO A 187 -13.22 11.04 -4.37
CA PRO A 187 -14.15 12.16 -4.50
C PRO A 187 -15.28 11.78 -5.46
N ALA A 188 -16.46 12.38 -5.28
CA ALA A 188 -17.64 12.17 -6.12
C ALA A 188 -17.48 12.87 -7.49
N VAL A 189 -16.43 12.50 -8.21
CA VAL A 189 -16.25 12.78 -9.63
C VAL A 189 -16.93 11.64 -10.37
N ASP A 190 -18.17 11.88 -10.80
CA ASP A 190 -18.85 10.95 -11.70
C ASP A 190 -17.93 10.68 -12.89
N ALA A 191 -17.73 9.40 -13.22
CA ALA A 191 -16.96 8.98 -14.37
C ALA A 191 -17.67 9.47 -15.64
N TYR A 192 -17.25 10.64 -16.13
CA TYR A 192 -17.61 11.15 -17.45
C TYR A 192 -17.12 10.23 -18.57
#